data_AF-A0A098D7N9-F1
#
_entry.id   AF-A0A098D7N9-F1
#
_cell.length_a   1.000
_cell.length_b   1.000
_cell.length_c   1.000
_cell.angle_alpha   90.00
_cell.angle_beta   90.00
_cell.angle_gamma   90.00
#
_symmetry.space_group_name_H-M   'P 1'
#
loop_
_entity.id
_entity.type
_entity.pdbx_description
1 polymer ?
#
loop_
_entity_poly.entity_id
_entity_poly.type
_entity_poly.pdbx_seq_one_letter_code
_entity_poly.pdbx_strand_id
1 'polypeptide(L)' 'MGLAVYDLVGVYLLLWCKNSPSLNAIESAWPYLKKGNYERAASKTRAEAIRKWEAAWNELPQEKIGHG' A
#
# COMPACT_ATOMS: atom_id res chain seq x y z
N MET A 1 11.84 27.24 -5.52
CA MET A 1 10.47 27.74 -5.38
C MET A 1 9.58 26.53 -5.11
N GLY A 2 9.57 26.06 -3.85
CA GLY A 2 8.81 24.88 -3.44
C GLY A 2 7.31 25.18 -3.44
N LEU A 3 6.52 24.19 -3.80
CA LEU A 3 5.06 24.27 -3.92
C LEU A 3 4.45 24.61 -2.55
N ALA A 4 4.10 25.89 -2.35
CA ALA A 4 3.75 26.52 -1.06
C ALA A 4 2.76 25.75 -0.17
N VAL A 5 1.92 24.87 -0.74
CA VAL A 5 0.93 24.09 -0.01
C VAL A 5 1.56 23.00 0.87
N TYR A 6 2.63 22.33 0.44
CA TYR A 6 3.24 21.23 1.22
C TYR A 6 4.03 21.76 2.42
N ASP A 7 4.70 22.90 2.25
CA ASP A 7 5.41 23.60 3.32
C ASP A 7 4.45 24.09 4.41
N LEU A 8 3.25 24.54 4.04
CA LEU A 8 2.20 24.97 4.99
C LEU A 8 1.71 23.84 5.90
N VAL A 9 1.75 22.59 5.44
CA VAL A 9 1.32 21.40 6.22
C VAL A 9 2.49 20.59 6.77
N GLY A 10 3.73 21.07 6.62
CA GLY A 10 4.93 20.41 7.14
C GLY A 10 5.27 19.07 6.46
N VAL A 11 4.91 18.91 5.19
CA VAL A 11 5.16 17.69 4.42
C VAL A 11 6.23 17.94 3.36
N TYR A 12 7.14 16.98 3.20
CA TYR A 12 8.15 17.01 2.15
C TYR A 12 7.83 15.99 1.05
N LEU A 13 8.06 16.39 -0.20
CA LEU A 13 7.97 15.49 -1.35
C LEU A 13 9.27 14.69 -1.48
N LEU A 14 9.17 13.36 -1.44
CA LEU A 14 10.27 12.47 -1.76
C LEU A 14 10.54 12.50 -3.27
N LEU A 15 11.82 12.64 -3.65
CA LEU A 15 12.23 12.52 -5.04
C LEU A 15 12.00 11.09 -5.51
N TRP A 16 11.22 10.92 -6.59
CA TRP A 16 10.82 9.61 -7.10
C TRP A 16 11.28 9.39 -8.54
N CYS A 17 12.02 8.31 -8.78
CA CYS A 17 12.42 7.92 -10.13
C CYS A 17 11.23 7.38 -10.93
N LYS A 18 11.08 7.84 -12.18
CA LYS A 18 10.02 7.37 -13.08
C LYS A 18 10.14 5.85 -13.29
N ASN A 19 8.99 5.15 -13.30
CA ASN A 19 8.90 3.70 -13.51
C ASN A 19 9.69 2.86 -12.49
N SER A 20 9.90 3.35 -11.27
CA SER A 20 10.57 2.61 -10.19
C SER A 20 9.60 2.20 -9.09
N PRO A 21 8.59 1.35 -9.36
CA PRO A 21 7.64 0.93 -8.33
C PRO A 21 8.34 0.19 -7.19
N SER A 22 9.42 -0.56 -7.48
CA SER A 22 10.21 -1.29 -6.48
C SER A 22 10.82 -0.43 -5.38
N LEU A 23 10.94 0.89 -5.58
CA LEU A 23 11.40 1.82 -4.55
C LEU A 23 10.27 2.18 -3.56
N ASN A 24 9.04 1.69 -3.79
CA ASN A 24 7.87 2.00 -2.96
C ASN A 24 7.74 1.01 -1.83
N ALA A 25 7.75 1.57 -0.62
CA ALA A 25 7.56 0.82 0.61
C ALA A 25 6.27 -0.03 0.57
N ILE A 26 5.25 0.40 -0.19
CA ILE A 26 4.02 -0.39 -0.34
C ILE A 26 4.20 -1.67 -1.17
N GLU A 27 5.22 -1.76 -2.03
CA GLU A 27 5.41 -2.94 -2.89
C GLU A 27 5.68 -4.21 -2.08
N SER A 28 6.39 -4.10 -0.96
CA SER A 28 6.65 -5.23 -0.07
C SER A 28 5.36 -5.80 0.56
N ALA A 29 4.31 -4.97 0.70
CA ALA A 29 3.03 -5.40 1.24
C ALA A 29 2.14 -6.10 0.19
N TRP A 30 2.30 -5.77 -1.09
CA TRP A 30 1.41 -6.27 -2.15
C TRP A 30 1.29 -7.79 -2.26
N PRO A 31 2.37 -8.60 -2.14
CA PRO A 31 2.26 -10.05 -2.18
C PRO A 31 1.27 -10.60 -1.14
N TYR A 32 1.25 -10.01 0.07
CA TYR A 32 0.38 -10.44 1.16
C TYR A 32 -1.07 -9.96 0.94
N LEU A 33 -1.25 -8.69 0.59
CA LEU A 33 -2.58 -8.10 0.36
C LEU A 33 -3.29 -8.69 -0.86
N LYS A 34 -2.53 -9.13 -1.88
CA LYS A 34 -3.08 -9.78 -3.08
C LYS A 34 -3.38 -11.26 -2.85
N LYS A 35 -2.52 -12.00 -2.14
CA LYS A 35 -2.67 -13.46 -1.97
C LYS A 35 -4.01 -13.85 -1.37
N GLY A 36 -4.48 -13.12 -0.35
CA GLY A 36 -5.80 -13.37 0.27
C GLY A 36 -7.01 -13.11 -0.66
N ASN A 37 -6.83 -12.32 -1.72
CA ASN A 37 -7.88 -11.92 -2.66
C ASN A 37 -7.91 -12.75 -3.96
N TYR A 38 -6.80 -13.38 -4.37
CA TYR A 38 -6.75 -14.19 -5.59
C TYR A 38 -7.02 -15.69 -5.35
N GLU A 39 -6.66 -16.21 -4.17
CA GLU A 39 -6.92 -17.63 -3.83
C GLU A 39 -8.37 -17.88 -3.38
N ARG A 40 -9.07 -16.82 -2.96
CA ARG A 40 -10.47 -16.87 -2.52
C ARG A 40 -11.31 -16.14 -3.55
N ALA A 41 -12.40 -16.76 -3.99
CA ALA A 41 -13.29 -16.22 -5.03
C ALA A 41 -13.51 -14.70 -4.93
N ALA A 42 -13.57 -14.05 -6.09
CA ALA A 42 -13.75 -12.61 -6.20
C ALA A 42 -14.91 -12.13 -5.32
N SER A 43 -14.70 -11.00 -4.64
CA SER A 43 -15.74 -10.37 -3.83
C SER A 43 -16.95 -10.03 -4.70
N LYS A 44 -18.14 -10.42 -4.24
CA LYS A 44 -19.38 -10.22 -4.99
C LYS A 44 -19.98 -8.84 -4.76
N THR A 45 -19.54 -8.15 -3.70
CA THR A 45 -20.02 -6.82 -3.33
C THR A 45 -18.87 -5.91 -2.91
N ARG A 46 -19.09 -4.59 -3.04
CA ARG A 46 -18.15 -3.57 -2.55
C ARG A 46 -17.88 -3.68 -1.05
N ALA A 47 -18.92 -3.95 -0.26
CA ALA A 47 -18.79 -4.08 1.20
C ALA A 47 -17.90 -5.26 1.58
N GLU A 48 -18.06 -6.39 0.90
CA GLU A 48 -17.20 -7.57 1.08
C GLU A 48 -15.75 -7.27 0.68
N ALA A 49 -15.53 -6.56 -0.43
CA ALA A 49 -14.19 -6.18 -0.87
C ALA A 49 -13.48 -5.28 0.16
N ILE A 50 -14.19 -4.30 0.73
CA ILE A 50 -13.65 -3.43 1.79
C ILE A 50 -13.30 -4.25 3.02
N ARG A 51 -14.22 -5.10 3.50
CA ARG A 51 -13.98 -5.93 4.70
C ARG A 51 -12.78 -6.87 4.52
N LYS A 52 -12.64 -7.50 3.35
CA LYS A 52 -11.48 -8.36 3.06
C LYS A 52 -10.19 -7.56 2.99
N TRP A 53 -10.22 -6.37 2.42
CA TRP A 53 -9.08 -5.47 2.36
C TRP A 53 -8.61 -5.03 3.74
N GLU A 54 -9.53 -4.57 4.59
CA GLU A 54 -9.24 -4.17 5.98
C GLU A 54 -8.71 -5.34 6.80
N ALA A 55 -9.30 -6.53 6.66
CA ALA A 55 -8.80 -7.74 7.33
C ALA A 55 -7.37 -8.08 6.88
N ALA A 56 -7.10 -8.09 5.57
CA ALA A 56 -5.77 -8.37 5.04
C ALA A 56 -4.72 -7.34 5.50
N TRP A 57 -5.12 -6.06 5.62
CA TRP A 57 -4.25 -5.01 6.16
C TRP A 57 -3.92 -5.22 7.63
N ASN A 58 -4.90 -5.61 8.45
CA ASN A 58 -4.70 -5.87 9.87
C ASN A 58 -3.89 -7.15 10.15
N GLU A 59 -3.98 -8.15 9.28
CA GLU A 59 -3.25 -9.41 9.35
C GLU A 59 -1.84 -9.34 8.70
N LEU A 60 -1.46 -8.18 8.17
CA LEU A 60 -0.22 -7.99 7.44
C LEU A 60 0.99 -8.17 8.38
N PRO A 61 1.88 -9.15 8.13
CA PRO A 61 3.01 -9.45 9.00
C PRO A 61 4.08 -8.36 8.88
N GLN A 62 4.10 -7.43 9.83
CA GLN A 62 5.00 -6.26 9.83
C GLN A 62 6.47 -6.69 9.81
N GLU A 63 6.83 -7.76 10.50
CA GLU A 63 8.19 -8.31 10.54
C GLU A 63 8.67 -8.89 9.20
N LYS A 64 7.76 -9.10 8.23
CA LYS A 64 8.08 -9.65 6.91
C LYS A 64 8.00 -8.63 5.78
N ILE A 65 7.64 -7.39 6.10
CA ILE A 65 7.56 -6.28 5.14
C ILE A 65 8.48 -5.16 5.64
N GLY A 66 9.24 -4.54 4.74
CA GLY A 66 10.18 -3.46 5.12
C GLY A 66 11.60 -3.91 5.49
N HIS A 67 11.93 -5.20 5.38
CA HIS A 67 13.31 -5.66 5.29
C HIS A 67 13.65 -5.93 3.82
N GLY A 68 14.43 -5.02 3.24
CA GLY A 68 15.29 -5.30 2.09
C GLY A 68 16.69 -5.68 2.56
#